data_AF-I3S893-F1
#
_entry.id   AF-I3S893-F1
#
_cell.length_a   1.000
_cell.length_b   1.000
_cell.length_c   1.000
_cell.angle_alpha   90.00
_cell.angle_beta   90.00
_cell.angle_gamma   90.00
#
_symmetry.space_group_name_H-M   'P 1'
#
loop_
_entity.id
_entity.type
_entity.pdbx_description
1 polymer ?
#
loop_
_entity_poly.entity_id
_entity_poly.type
_entity_poly.pdbx_seq_one_letter_code
_entity_poly.pdbx_strand_id
1 'polypeptide(L)'
;MASERESFDLSGPLHLTYVLWDNPYHRMSVAACLVQAVYILERDRQENREGSDALAPPWWTFFHFQLLRPLVDDVDSSIFGAIYEFKPPSSQSNDTLYRSPRYVIAFRGTLTKAHSVSRDVELDIHFIRQGLHQTSRSNIAIQAVRNTVATVVIQMFG
;
A
#
# COMPACT_ATOMS: atom_id res chain seq x y z
N MET A 1 -4.75 22.63 0.03
CA MET A 1 -4.71 22.14 1.42
C MET A 1 -5.02 20.66 1.39
N ALA A 2 -4.25 19.85 2.12
CA ALA A 2 -4.54 18.43 2.28
C ALA A 2 -5.88 18.23 2.99
N SER A 3 -6.61 17.19 2.61
CA SER A 3 -7.84 16.76 3.29
C SER A 3 -7.48 16.13 4.63
N GLU A 4 -8.35 16.27 5.64
CA GLU A 4 -8.22 15.57 6.93
C GLU A 4 -8.02 14.05 6.76
N ARG A 5 -8.56 13.48 5.66
CA ARG A 5 -8.44 12.06 5.28
C ARG A 5 -7.05 11.63 4.81
N GLU A 6 -6.19 12.58 4.42
CA GLU A 6 -4.80 12.32 4.04
C GLU A 6 -3.86 12.38 5.24
N SER A 7 -4.23 13.14 6.26
CA SER A 7 -3.43 13.26 7.48
C SER A 7 -3.61 12.02 8.34
N PHE A 8 -2.52 11.30 8.56
CA PHE A 8 -2.50 10.15 9.46
C PHE A 8 -2.82 10.56 10.91
N ASP A 9 -2.36 11.72 11.35
CA ASP A 9 -2.60 12.18 12.73
C ASP A 9 -4.08 12.49 13.01
N LEU A 10 -4.87 12.72 11.96
CA LEU A 10 -6.31 12.99 12.07
C LEU A 10 -7.18 11.75 11.81
N SER A 11 -6.79 10.92 10.84
CA SER A 11 -7.62 9.80 10.36
C SER A 11 -7.06 8.41 10.68
N GLY A 12 -5.82 8.33 11.17
CA GLY A 12 -5.15 7.10 11.52
C GLY A 12 -5.66 6.50 12.84
N PRO A 13 -5.55 5.18 13.02
CA PRO A 13 -5.96 4.50 14.25
C PRO A 13 -4.88 4.67 15.35
N LEU A 14 -4.69 5.89 15.85
CA LEU A 14 -3.63 6.22 16.83
C LEU A 14 -3.72 5.42 18.15
N HIS A 15 -4.90 4.87 18.46
CA HIS A 15 -5.10 3.97 19.61
C HIS A 15 -4.47 2.59 19.42
N LEU A 16 -4.12 2.20 18.18
CA LEU A 16 -3.59 0.90 17.82
C LEU A 16 -2.06 0.86 17.94
N THR A 17 -1.53 1.23 19.11
CA THR A 17 -0.08 1.30 19.38
C THR A 17 0.62 -0.07 19.40
N TYR A 18 -0.16 -1.16 19.43
CA TYR A 18 0.33 -2.53 19.36
C TYR A 18 -0.58 -3.40 18.48
N VAL A 19 0.01 -4.21 17.59
CA VAL A 19 -0.72 -5.05 16.63
C VAL A 19 -0.73 -6.51 17.07
N LEU A 20 -1.90 -6.98 17.49
CA LEU A 20 -2.18 -8.41 17.69
C LEU A 20 -2.57 -9.02 16.34
N TRP A 21 -1.65 -9.72 15.70
CA TRP A 21 -1.87 -10.30 14.36
C TRP A 21 -2.92 -11.43 14.32
N ASP A 22 -3.26 -12.04 15.46
CA ASP A 22 -4.40 -12.98 15.53
C ASP A 22 -5.76 -12.25 15.56
N ASN A 23 -5.79 -10.98 15.94
CA ASN A 23 -7.03 -10.20 15.97
C ASN A 23 -7.41 -9.76 14.54
N PRO A 24 -8.58 -10.19 14.01
CA PRO A 24 -9.01 -9.80 12.67
C PRO A 24 -9.22 -8.28 12.53
N TYR A 25 -9.65 -7.58 13.59
CA TYR A 25 -9.82 -6.13 13.55
C TYR A 25 -8.48 -5.40 13.39
N HIS A 26 -7.45 -5.82 14.12
CA HIS A 26 -6.12 -5.21 14.00
C HIS A 26 -5.55 -5.43 12.60
N ARG A 27 -5.66 -6.66 12.07
CA ARG A 27 -5.25 -6.98 10.69
C ARG A 27 -5.97 -6.13 9.66
N MET A 28 -7.28 -5.94 9.82
CA MET A 28 -8.09 -5.11 8.93
C MET A 28 -7.67 -3.65 9.01
N SER A 29 -7.44 -3.10 10.21
CA SER A 29 -6.96 -1.72 10.39
C SER A 29 -5.60 -1.49 9.73
N VAL A 30 -4.65 -2.41 9.92
CA VAL A 30 -3.33 -2.32 9.27
C VAL A 30 -3.47 -2.41 7.75
N ALA A 31 -4.24 -3.37 7.24
CA ALA A 31 -4.47 -3.50 5.79
C ALA A 31 -5.10 -2.24 5.19
N ALA A 32 -6.10 -1.66 5.86
CA ALA A 32 -6.73 -0.41 5.43
C ALA A 32 -5.72 0.76 5.39
N CYS A 33 -4.84 0.87 6.39
CA CYS A 33 -3.81 1.91 6.41
C CYS A 33 -2.79 1.74 5.27
N LEU A 34 -2.35 0.51 5.00
CA LEU A 34 -1.41 0.22 3.92
C LEU A 34 -2.02 0.45 2.52
N VAL A 35 -3.33 0.23 2.35
CA VAL A 35 -4.06 0.58 1.12
C VAL A 35 -4.24 2.10 1.00
N GLN A 36 -4.62 2.77 2.09
CA GLN A 36 -4.77 4.23 2.10
C GLN A 36 -3.44 4.94 1.80
N ALA A 37 -2.33 4.39 2.29
CA ALA A 37 -1.00 4.83 1.92
C ALA A 37 -0.76 4.82 0.40
N VAL A 38 -1.25 3.80 -0.34
CA VAL A 38 -1.10 3.77 -1.81
C VAL A 38 -1.88 4.89 -2.48
N TYR A 39 -3.11 5.17 -2.01
CA TYR A 39 -3.90 6.30 -2.51
C TYR A 39 -3.18 7.64 -2.29
N ILE A 40 -2.60 7.83 -1.11
CA ILE A 40 -1.90 9.07 -0.78
C ILE A 40 -0.56 9.14 -1.51
N LEU A 41 0.13 8.02 -1.72
CA LEU A 41 1.38 7.96 -2.48
C LEU A 41 1.18 8.42 -3.94
N GLU A 42 0.08 7.99 -4.58
CA GLU A 42 -0.29 8.50 -5.90
C GLU A 42 -0.65 10.00 -5.87
N ARG A 43 -1.30 10.46 -4.81
CA ARG A 43 -1.64 11.88 -4.67
C ARG A 43 -0.41 12.76 -4.40
N ASP A 44 0.52 12.28 -3.59
CA ASP A 44 1.81 12.91 -3.35
C ASP A 44 2.59 13.03 -4.67
N ARG A 45 2.56 12.00 -5.53
CA ARG A 45 3.11 12.08 -6.90
C ARG A 45 2.40 13.14 -7.75
N GLN A 46 1.06 13.17 -7.76
CA GLN A 46 0.29 14.14 -8.56
C GLN A 46 0.49 15.59 -8.11
N GLU A 47 0.67 15.81 -6.81
CA GLU A 47 0.86 17.12 -6.20
C GLU A 47 2.35 17.49 -5.99
N ASN A 48 3.29 16.65 -6.44
CA ASN A 48 4.74 16.79 -6.24
C ASN A 48 5.14 16.98 -4.77
N ARG A 49 4.51 16.24 -3.86
CA ARG A 49 4.86 16.21 -2.43
C ARG A 49 5.97 15.18 -2.21
N GLU A 50 7.13 15.64 -1.78
CA GLU A 50 8.31 14.81 -1.55
C GLU A 50 8.95 15.11 -0.19
N GLY A 51 9.77 14.19 0.31
CA GLY A 51 10.52 14.37 1.55
C GLY A 51 9.61 14.67 2.74
N SER A 52 9.78 15.86 3.35
CA SER A 52 8.98 16.31 4.51
C SER A 52 7.54 16.64 4.16
N ASP A 53 7.24 16.91 2.88
CA ASP A 53 5.91 17.31 2.45
C ASP A 53 5.03 16.09 2.10
N ALA A 54 5.64 14.91 1.97
CA ALA A 54 4.94 13.66 1.68
C ALA A 54 4.05 13.24 2.84
N LEU A 55 2.79 12.94 2.55
CA LEU A 55 1.78 12.57 3.56
C LEU A 55 1.60 11.06 3.67
N ALA A 56 2.04 10.29 2.68
CA ALA A 56 1.92 8.84 2.69
C ALA A 56 2.74 8.14 3.79
N PRO A 57 3.99 8.56 4.13
CA PRO A 57 4.87 7.78 5.01
C PRO A 57 4.32 7.38 6.38
N PRO A 58 3.66 8.29 7.14
CA PRO A 58 3.09 7.94 8.45
C PRO A 58 2.17 6.71 8.45
N TRP A 59 1.44 6.47 7.34
CA TRP A 59 0.46 5.40 7.22
C TRP A 59 1.05 3.99 7.27
N TRP A 60 2.32 3.82 6.88
CA TRP A 60 3.03 2.53 7.02
C TRP A 60 4.04 2.53 8.17
N THR A 61 4.71 3.66 8.44
CA THR A 61 5.75 3.71 9.48
C THR A 61 5.18 3.51 10.88
N PHE A 62 3.95 3.97 11.13
CA PHE A 62 3.27 3.76 12.42
C PHE A 62 3.16 2.27 12.78
N PHE A 63 2.98 1.41 11.78
CA PHE A 63 2.88 -0.04 11.95
C PHE A 63 4.21 -0.76 11.69
N HIS A 64 5.33 -0.05 11.76
CA HIS A 64 6.67 -0.60 11.56
C HIS A 64 6.86 -1.25 10.18
N PHE A 65 6.14 -0.77 9.17
CA PHE A 65 6.44 -1.11 7.78
C PHE A 65 7.37 -0.07 7.16
N GLN A 66 8.02 -0.47 6.07
CA GLN A 66 8.78 0.41 5.19
C GLN A 66 8.29 0.18 3.76
N LEU A 67 8.15 1.26 2.98
CA LEU A 67 7.93 1.16 1.54
C LEU A 67 9.18 0.58 0.87
N LEU A 68 9.04 -0.63 0.33
CA LEU A 68 10.11 -1.29 -0.42
C LEU A 68 10.09 -0.84 -1.89
N ARG A 69 8.91 -0.84 -2.51
CA ARG A 69 8.76 -0.47 -3.93
C ARG A 69 7.33 -0.03 -4.27
N PRO A 70 7.12 1.14 -4.89
CA PRO A 70 5.84 1.47 -5.51
C PRO A 70 5.62 0.62 -6.77
N LEU A 71 4.37 0.23 -7.03
CA LEU A 71 3.96 -0.41 -8.27
C LEU A 71 3.38 0.65 -9.19
N VAL A 72 4.09 0.92 -10.27
CA VAL A 72 3.81 1.99 -11.23
C VAL A 72 3.29 1.39 -12.53
N ASP A 73 2.22 1.96 -13.05
CA ASP A 73 1.65 1.62 -14.35
C ASP A 73 2.53 2.18 -15.47
N ASP A 74 2.82 1.36 -16.47
CA ASP A 74 3.70 1.69 -17.59
C ASP A 74 3.06 2.60 -18.65
N VAL A 75 1.73 2.71 -18.67
CA VAL A 75 0.96 3.50 -19.62
C VAL A 75 0.84 4.95 -19.15
N ASP A 76 0.48 5.17 -17.89
CA ASP A 76 0.18 6.50 -17.34
C ASP A 76 1.13 6.95 -16.20
N SER A 77 2.10 6.12 -15.84
CA SER A 77 3.04 6.36 -14.72
C SER A 77 2.34 6.56 -13.37
N SER A 78 1.09 6.14 -13.23
CA SER A 78 0.37 6.20 -11.96
C SER A 78 0.80 5.09 -11.02
N ILE A 79 0.83 5.39 -9.73
CA ILE A 79 1.09 4.41 -8.68
C ILE A 79 -0.23 3.70 -8.40
N PHE A 80 -0.30 2.40 -8.68
CA PHE A 80 -1.51 1.59 -8.46
C PHE A 80 -1.38 0.59 -7.30
N GLY A 81 -0.17 0.45 -6.76
CA GLY A 81 0.09 -0.42 -5.62
C GLY A 81 1.43 -0.12 -4.96
N ALA A 82 1.74 -0.86 -3.91
CA ALA A 82 3.01 -0.78 -3.22
C ALA A 82 3.35 -2.12 -2.55
N ILE A 83 4.65 -2.38 -2.45
CA ILE A 83 5.20 -3.47 -1.64
C ILE A 83 5.79 -2.84 -0.39
N TYR A 84 5.36 -3.34 0.76
CA TYR A 84 5.86 -2.97 2.08
C TYR A 84 6.62 -4.13 2.69
N GLU A 85 7.70 -3.84 3.42
CA GLU A 85 8.42 -4.80 4.25
C GLU A 85 8.23 -4.44 5.73
N PHE A 86 7.95 -5.45 6.56
CA PHE A 86 7.84 -5.28 8.00
C PHE A 86 9.24 -5.21 8.64
N LYS A 87 9.50 -4.13 9.37
CA LYS A 87 10.75 -3.81 10.07
C LYS A 87 10.46 -3.41 11.53
N PRO A 88 10.11 -4.38 12.40
CA PRO A 88 9.83 -4.08 13.79
C PRO A 88 11.08 -3.58 14.52
N PRO A 89 10.93 -2.72 15.53
CA PRO A 89 12.05 -2.29 16.36
C PRO A 89 12.65 -3.49 17.09
N SER A 90 13.98 -3.46 17.29
CA SER A 90 14.75 -4.56 17.91
C SER A 90 14.30 -4.94 19.33
N SER A 91 13.55 -4.07 20.01
CA SER A 91 12.99 -4.29 21.35
C SER A 91 11.64 -5.01 21.37
N GLN A 92 10.94 -5.13 20.22
CA GLN A 92 9.70 -5.92 20.13
C GLN A 92 10.09 -7.39 19.95
N SER A 93 10.07 -8.11 21.07
CA SER A 93 10.40 -9.54 21.19
C SER A 93 9.42 -10.44 20.42
N ASN A 94 9.93 -11.65 20.10
CA ASN A 94 9.40 -12.80 19.35
C ASN A 94 7.88 -13.02 19.19
N ASP A 95 7.03 -12.43 20.04
CA ASP A 95 5.58 -12.66 20.07
C ASP A 95 4.84 -11.94 18.92
N THR A 96 5.30 -10.74 18.52
CA THR A 96 4.78 -10.03 17.33
C THR A 96 5.29 -10.61 16.01
N LEU A 97 6.45 -11.25 16.05
CA LEU A 97 7.11 -11.84 14.88
C LEU A 97 6.46 -13.15 14.45
N TYR A 98 5.84 -13.89 15.37
CA TYR A 98 5.36 -15.24 15.10
C TYR A 98 4.22 -15.31 14.05
N ARG A 99 3.54 -14.18 13.77
CA ARG A 99 2.42 -14.11 12.81
C ARG A 99 2.33 -12.84 11.97
N SER A 100 3.31 -11.95 12.07
CA SER A 100 3.34 -10.75 11.25
C SER A 100 3.69 -11.09 9.79
N PRO A 101 3.04 -10.46 8.81
CA PRO A 101 3.45 -10.61 7.43
C PRO A 101 4.78 -9.90 7.23
N ARG A 102 5.79 -10.62 6.72
CA ARG A 102 7.08 -10.02 6.39
C ARG A 102 6.97 -9.01 5.24
N TYR A 103 6.12 -9.32 4.26
CA TYR A 103 5.83 -8.46 3.12
C TYR A 103 4.33 -8.29 2.96
N VAL A 104 3.90 -7.09 2.58
CA VAL A 104 2.51 -6.80 2.19
C VAL A 104 2.53 -6.15 0.82
N ILE A 105 1.69 -6.67 -0.08
CA ILE A 105 1.45 -6.05 -1.38
C ILE A 105 0.05 -5.43 -1.31
N ALA A 106 -0.02 -4.11 -1.35
CA ALA A 106 -1.27 -3.37 -1.35
C ALA A 106 -1.56 -2.83 -2.75
N PHE A 107 -2.82 -2.87 -3.15
CA PHE A 107 -3.31 -2.30 -4.39
C PHE A 107 -4.42 -1.30 -4.07
N ARG A 108 -4.43 -0.15 -4.74
CA ARG A 108 -5.60 0.75 -4.68
C ARG A 108 -6.72 0.20 -5.54
N GLY A 109 -7.96 0.40 -5.12
CA GLY A 109 -9.12 0.25 -6.01
C GLY A 109 -9.28 1.43 -6.96
N THR A 110 -10.31 1.43 -7.78
CA THR A 110 -10.65 2.56 -8.67
C THR A 110 -10.90 3.84 -7.86
N LEU A 111 -10.32 4.97 -8.30
CA LEU A 111 -10.56 6.29 -7.73
C LEU A 111 -11.97 6.78 -8.07
N THR A 112 -12.92 6.68 -7.15
CA THR A 112 -14.25 7.29 -7.33
C THR A 112 -14.26 8.77 -6.91
N LYS A 113 -13.99 9.63 -7.90
CA LYS A 113 -14.69 10.90 -8.23
C LYS A 113 -14.77 12.10 -7.26
N ALA A 114 -14.19 12.10 -6.06
CA ALA A 114 -14.39 13.27 -5.17
C ALA A 114 -13.40 14.44 -5.34
N HIS A 115 -12.13 14.22 -5.70
CA HIS A 115 -11.16 15.33 -5.78
C HIS A 115 -10.11 15.12 -6.86
N SER A 116 -10.41 15.66 -8.04
CA SER A 116 -9.52 15.87 -9.19
C SER A 116 -9.71 14.92 -10.37
N VAL A 117 -9.85 15.57 -11.52
CA VAL A 117 -10.05 15.01 -12.85
C VAL A 117 -8.75 14.32 -13.27
N SER A 118 -8.72 12.99 -13.23
CA SER A 118 -7.85 12.21 -14.09
C SER A 118 -8.69 11.22 -14.89
N ARG A 119 -8.16 10.86 -16.05
CA ARG A 119 -8.74 10.06 -17.13
C ARG A 119 -9.17 8.63 -16.73
N ASP A 120 -9.01 8.26 -15.45
CA ASP A 120 -9.29 6.94 -14.87
C ASP A 120 -10.79 6.56 -14.99
N VAL A 121 -11.71 7.52 -14.85
CA VAL A 121 -13.16 7.21 -14.81
C VAL A 121 -13.75 6.91 -16.19
N GLU A 122 -13.25 7.55 -17.25
CA GLU A 122 -13.76 7.34 -18.61
C GLU A 122 -13.28 6.00 -19.19
N LEU A 123 -12.05 5.60 -18.86
CA LEU A 123 -11.47 4.33 -19.29
C LEU A 123 -11.99 3.13 -18.46
N ASP A 124 -12.18 3.28 -17.14
CA ASP A 124 -12.64 2.18 -16.27
C ASP A 124 -14.05 1.67 -16.62
N ILE A 125 -14.97 2.54 -17.08
CA ILE A 125 -16.32 2.11 -17.50
C ILE A 125 -16.26 1.28 -18.81
N HIS A 126 -15.28 1.55 -19.67
CA HIS A 126 -15.13 0.82 -20.93
C HIS A 126 -14.33 -0.49 -20.74
N PHE A 127 -13.34 -0.51 -19.84
CA PHE A 127 -12.45 -1.65 -19.61
C PHE A 127 -13.07 -2.79 -18.79
N ILE A 128 -13.94 -2.47 -17.81
CA ILE A 128 -14.65 -3.48 -17.01
C ILE A 128 -15.50 -4.42 -17.89
N ARG A 129 -15.84 -3.99 -19.12
CA ARG A 129 -16.62 -4.80 -20.07
C ARG A 129 -15.81 -5.84 -20.87
N GLN A 130 -14.46 -5.85 -20.86
CA GLN A 130 -13.66 -6.72 -21.75
C GLN A 130 -12.56 -7.60 -21.12
N GLY A 131 -12.43 -7.65 -19.78
CA GLY A 131 -11.70 -8.73 -19.10
C GLY A 131 -10.35 -8.34 -18.48
N LEU A 132 -10.24 -8.56 -17.16
CA LEU A 132 -9.10 -8.22 -16.30
C LEU A 132 -7.82 -9.04 -16.56
N HIS A 133 -7.90 -10.14 -17.33
CA HIS A 133 -6.81 -11.10 -17.49
C HIS A 133 -5.73 -10.70 -18.52
N GLN A 134 -5.85 -9.54 -19.19
CA GLN A 134 -4.91 -9.11 -20.25
C GLN A 134 -4.30 -7.72 -20.07
N THR A 135 -4.45 -7.06 -18.91
CA THR A 135 -3.89 -5.72 -18.70
C THR A 135 -2.47 -5.75 -18.12
N SER A 136 -1.67 -4.70 -18.41
CA SER A 136 -0.30 -4.55 -17.90
C SER A 136 -0.26 -4.56 -16.36
N ARG A 137 -1.23 -3.90 -15.69
CA ARG A 137 -1.39 -3.92 -14.23
C ARG A 137 -1.49 -5.34 -13.66
N SER A 138 -2.31 -6.21 -14.27
CA SER A 138 -2.45 -7.60 -13.82
C SER A 138 -1.15 -8.38 -13.95
N ASN A 139 -0.40 -8.18 -15.05
CA ASN A 139 0.92 -8.80 -15.24
C ASN A 139 1.95 -8.31 -14.22
N ILE A 140 2.03 -6.99 -13.97
CA ILE A 140 2.94 -6.40 -12.98
C ILE A 140 2.59 -6.89 -11.58
N ALA A 141 1.31 -6.98 -11.22
CA ALA A 141 0.85 -7.50 -9.94
C ALA A 141 1.26 -8.97 -9.75
N ILE A 142 1.01 -9.83 -10.75
CA ILE A 142 1.40 -11.25 -10.70
C ILE A 142 2.92 -11.39 -10.56
N GLN A 143 3.70 -10.60 -11.29
CA GLN A 143 5.16 -10.61 -11.18
C GLN A 143 5.65 -10.12 -9.81
N ALA A 144 5.05 -9.06 -9.27
CA ALA A 144 5.36 -8.57 -7.93
C ALA A 144 5.13 -9.65 -6.87
N VAL A 145 4.00 -10.37 -6.94
CA VAL A 145 3.70 -11.50 -6.06
C VAL A 145 4.75 -12.61 -6.21
N ARG A 146 5.01 -13.05 -7.44
CA ARG A 146 5.99 -14.12 -7.73
C ARG A 146 7.38 -13.79 -7.22
N ASN A 147 7.87 -12.58 -7.46
CA ASN A 147 9.20 -12.14 -7.04
C ASN A 147 9.33 -12.00 -5.52
N THR A 148 8.27 -11.52 -4.86
CA THR A 148 8.24 -11.40 -3.40
C THR A 148 8.26 -12.79 -2.75
N VAL A 149 7.45 -13.72 -3.26
CA VAL A 149 7.45 -15.13 -2.80
C VAL A 149 8.80 -15.80 -3.05
N ALA A 150 9.40 -15.61 -4.22
CA ALA A 150 10.72 -16.17 -4.53
C ALA A 150 11.82 -15.65 -3.59
N THR A 151 11.80 -14.36 -3.26
CA THR A 151 12.74 -13.75 -2.30
C THR A 151 12.60 -14.35 -0.89
N VAL A 152 11.37 -14.57 -0.44
CA VAL A 152 11.10 -15.22 0.87
C VAL A 152 11.61 -16.66 0.88
N VAL A 153 11.39 -17.41 -0.20
CA VAL A 153 11.83 -18.80 -0.31
C VAL A 153 13.37 -18.89 -0.31
N ILE A 154 14.07 -18.03 -1.06
CA ILE A 154 15.53 -18.03 -1.10
C ILE A 154 16.14 -17.72 0.27
N GLN A 155 15.54 -16.80 1.05
CA GLN A 155 16.03 -16.51 2.41
C GLN A 155 15.71 -17.58 3.45
N MET A 156 14.83 -18.55 3.14
CA MET A 156 14.54 -19.70 4.02
C MET A 156 15.51 -20.86 3.83
N PHE A 157 16.23 -20.91 2.71
CA PHE A 157 17.13 -22.01 2.34
C PHE A 157 18.61 -21.58 2.16
N GLY A 158 18.94 -20.34 2.52
CA GLY A 158 20.29 -19.77 2.44
C GLY A 158 20.96 -19.63 3.81
#